data_AF-A0A1E8ZU87-F1
#
_entry.id   AF-A0A1E8ZU87-F1
#
_cell.length_a   1.000
_cell.length_b   1.000
_cell.length_c   1.000
_cell.angle_alpha   90.00
_cell.angle_beta   90.00
_cell.angle_gamma   90.00
#
_symmetry.space_group_name_H-M   'P 1'
#
loop_
_entity.id
_entity.type
_entity.pdbx_description
1 polymer ?
#
loop_
_entity_poly.entity_id
_entity_poly.type
_entity_poly.pdbx_seq_one_letter_code
_entity_poly.pdbx_strand_id
1 'polypeptide(L)' 'MSFIAQDFDSRKIVAILDGRTQVTIRNHFLRYSGKVRSRVKVITMDMFSPYYDLAKQLFPCAKIVLDRFPPSLLYF' A
#
# COMPACT_ATOMS: atom_id res chain seq x y z
N MET A 1 -4.17 -5.79 -14.77
CA MET A 1 -3.11 -4.94 -14.21
C MET A 1 -2.98 -5.25 -12.73
N SER A 2 -1.81 -5.71 -12.29
CA SER A 2 -1.58 -6.21 -10.92
C SER A 2 -1.21 -5.10 -9.95
N PHE A 3 -1.52 -5.29 -8.66
CA PHE A 3 -1.07 -4.45 -7.54
C PHE A 3 0.17 -5.08 -6.90
N ILE A 4 1.18 -4.28 -6.61
CA ILE A 4 2.43 -4.77 -6.01
C ILE A 4 2.72 -3.95 -4.75
N ALA A 5 2.98 -4.67 -3.67
CA ALA A 5 3.44 -4.16 -2.39
C ALA A 5 4.92 -4.51 -2.20
N GLN A 6 5.75 -3.54 -1.88
CA GLN A 6 7.18 -3.75 -1.67
C GLN A 6 7.64 -3.08 -0.37
N ASP A 7 8.51 -3.76 0.37
CA ASP A 7 9.20 -3.21 1.53
C ASP A 7 10.24 -2.18 1.07
N PHE A 8 10.19 -0.98 1.65
CA PHE A 8 11.05 0.13 1.25
C PHE A 8 12.55 -0.16 1.43
N ASP A 9 12.95 -0.70 2.57
CA ASP A 9 14.37 -0.87 2.93
C ASP A 9 15.02 -2.05 2.21
N SER A 10 14.36 -3.21 2.23
CA SER A 10 14.90 -4.46 1.68
C SER A 10 14.59 -4.66 0.21
N ARG A 11 13.71 -3.84 -0.38
CA ARG A 11 13.17 -4.00 -1.74
C ARG A 11 12.52 -5.36 -1.98
N LYS A 12 12.13 -6.07 -0.92
CA LYS A 12 11.46 -7.36 -1.06
C LYS A 12 9.99 -7.13 -1.38
N ILE A 13 9.49 -7.90 -2.34
CA ILE A 13 8.07 -7.89 -2.68
C ILE A 13 7.31 -8.56 -1.53
N VAL A 14 6.41 -7.80 -0.91
CA VAL A 14 5.57 -8.23 0.22
C VAL A 14 4.30 -8.89 -0.31
N ALA A 15 3.74 -8.35 -1.39
CA ALA A 15 2.55 -8.92 -2.02
C ALA A 15 2.45 -8.58 -3.50
N ILE A 16 1.89 -9.49 -4.27
CA ILE A 16 1.43 -9.28 -5.64
C ILE A 16 -0.03 -9.71 -5.67
N LEU A 17 -0.93 -8.81 -6.09
CA LEU A 17 -2.36 -9.09 -6.23
C LEU A 17 -2.75 -8.98 -7.70
N ASP A 18 -3.53 -9.92 -8.19
CA ASP A 18 -4.02 -9.97 -9.58
C ASP A 18 -5.11 -8.91 -9.88
N GLY A 19 -5.34 -7.97 -8.96
CA GLY A 19 -6.28 -6.88 -9.12
C GLY A 19 -5.93 -5.65 -8.28
N ARG A 20 -6.42 -4.50 -8.77
CA ARG A 20 -6.20 -3.16 -8.21
C ARG A 20 -7.43 -2.53 -7.55
N THR A 21 -8.52 -3.30 -7.45
CA THR A 21 -9.74 -2.78 -6.82
C THR A 21 -9.49 -2.51 -5.34
N GLN A 22 -10.13 -1.48 -4.80
CA GLN A 22 -10.03 -1.18 -3.38
C GLN A 22 -10.41 -2.37 -2.51
N VAL A 23 -11.41 -3.16 -2.93
CA VAL A 23 -11.88 -4.36 -2.22
C VAL A 23 -10.78 -5.41 -2.13
N THR A 24 -10.09 -5.70 -3.24
CA THR A 24 -9.01 -6.70 -3.26
C THR A 24 -7.84 -6.27 -2.37
N ILE A 25 -7.41 -5.01 -2.47
CA ILE A 25 -6.31 -4.47 -1.67
C ILE A 25 -6.69 -4.43 -0.19
N ARG A 26 -7.88 -3.93 0.14
CA ARG A 26 -8.40 -3.88 1.51
C ARG A 26 -8.46 -5.27 2.14
N ASN A 27 -9.05 -6.23 1.46
CA ASN A 27 -9.22 -7.59 1.98
C ASN A 27 -7.88 -8.29 2.19
N HIS A 28 -6.87 -8.01 1.35
CA HIS A 28 -5.52 -8.51 1.56
C HIS A 28 -4.92 -7.95 2.86
N PHE A 29 -4.94 -6.63 3.03
CA PHE A 29 -4.27 -6.00 4.18
C PHE A 29 -5.02 -6.14 5.50
N LEU A 30 -6.35 -6.31 5.48
CA LEU A 30 -7.14 -6.57 6.70
C LEU A 30 -6.82 -7.92 7.36
N ARG A 31 -6.15 -8.84 6.66
CA ARG A 31 -5.63 -10.08 7.27
C ARG A 31 -4.54 -9.81 8.30
N TYR A 32 -3.85 -8.66 8.20
CA TYR A 32 -2.87 -8.23 9.18
C TYR A 32 -3.56 -7.45 10.30
N SER A 33 -3.20 -7.78 11.55
CA SER A 33 -3.72 -7.08 12.73
C SER A 33 -3.41 -5.58 12.66
N GLY A 34 -4.26 -4.77 13.30
CA GLY A 34 -4.03 -3.31 13.37
C GLY A 34 -2.66 -2.97 13.95
N LYS A 35 -2.16 -3.74 14.93
CA LYS A 35 -0.82 -3.56 15.52
C LYS A 35 0.31 -3.72 14.50
N VAL A 36 0.16 -4.63 13.54
CA VAL A 36 1.15 -4.82 12.47
C VAL A 36 1.06 -3.68 11.46
N ARG A 37 -0.15 -3.30 11.06
CA ARG A 37 -0.37 -2.20 10.10
C ARG A 37 0.09 -0.84 10.64
N SER A 38 -0.06 -0.59 11.94
CA SER A 38 0.45 0.63 12.59
C SER A 38 1.99 0.73 12.65
N ARG A 39 2.72 -0.35 12.34
CA ARG A 39 4.20 -0.31 12.26
C ARG A 39 4.70 0.25 10.94
N VAL A 40 3.85 0.30 9.92
CA VAL A 40 4.18 0.92 8.63
C VAL A 40 4.38 2.41 8.86
N LYS A 41 5.57 2.92 8.50
CA LYS A 41 5.97 4.31 8.76
C LYS A 41 5.79 5.20 7.55
N VAL A 42 6.02 4.66 6.36
CA VAL A 42 5.99 5.40 5.11
C VAL A 42 5.27 4.55 4.08
N ILE A 43 4.35 5.16 3.35
CA ILE A 43 3.73 4.55 2.18
C ILE A 43 4.05 5.44 1.00
N THR A 44 4.65 4.86 -0.03
CA THR A 44 4.80 5.56 -1.31
C THR A 44 3.78 4.99 -2.28
N MET A 45 2.94 5.84 -2.86
CA MET A 45 1.88 5.42 -3.79
C MET A 45 1.83 6.32 -5.02
N ASP A 46 1.26 5.80 -6.11
CA ASP A 46 0.96 6.60 -7.30
C ASP A 46 -0.05 7.72 -6.98
N MET A 47 -0.18 8.70 -7.88
CA MET A 47 -1.12 9.82 -7.72
C MET A 47 -2.61 9.43 -7.86
N PHE A 48 -2.95 8.13 -7.84
CA PHE A 48 -4.32 7.68 -7.99
C PHE A 48 -5.11 7.91 -6.68
N SER A 49 -5.93 8.96 -6.68
CA SER A 49 -6.73 9.41 -5.52
C SER A 49 -7.47 8.28 -4.78
N PRO A 50 -8.06 7.26 -5.45
CA PRO A 50 -8.76 6.19 -4.75
C PRO A 50 -7.89 5.34 -3.82
N TYR A 51 -6.57 5.27 -3.98
CA TYR A 51 -5.72 4.56 -3.02
C TYR A 51 -5.38 5.40 -1.79
N TYR A 52 -5.52 6.72 -1.87
CA TYR A 52 -5.12 7.62 -0.79
C TYR A 52 -5.98 7.41 0.45
N ASP A 53 -7.30 7.41 0.27
CA ASP A 53 -8.25 7.17 1.36
C ASP A 53 -8.11 5.75 1.92
N LEU A 54 -7.88 4.78 1.02
CA LEU A 54 -7.67 3.39 1.41
C LEU A 54 -6.38 3.22 2.24
N ALA A 55 -5.28 3.85 1.81
CA ALA A 55 -3.99 3.81 2.51
C ALA A 55 -4.11 4.45 3.91
N LYS A 56 -4.81 5.58 4.04
CA LYS A 56 -5.09 6.20 5.34
C LYS A 56 -5.88 5.29 6.28
N GLN A 57 -6.90 4.59 5.77
CA GLN A 57 -7.70 3.68 6.57
C GLN A 57 -6.92 2.42 7.00
N LEU A 58 -6.11 1.88 6.09
CA LEU A 58 -5.35 0.66 6.35
C LEU A 58 -4.11 0.92 7.21
N PHE A 59 -3.47 2.08 7.09
CA PHE A 59 -2.18 2.38 7.72
C PHE A 59 -2.22 3.76 8.40
N PRO A 60 -2.93 3.88 9.54
CA PRO A 60 -3.21 5.16 10.16
C PRO A 60 -1.97 5.90 10.70
N CYS A 61 -0.86 5.18 10.92
CA CYS A 61 0.39 5.73 11.44
C CYS A 61 1.42 6.03 10.33
N ALA A 62 1.12 5.70 9.07
CA ALA A 62 2.05 5.86 7.97
C ALA A 62 1.97 7.27 7.36
N LYS A 63 3.13 7.83 7.02
CA LYS A 63 3.23 9.03 6.18
C LYS A 63 3.06 8.62 4.72
N ILE A 64 2.10 9.21 4.03
CA ILE A 64 1.87 8.96 2.61
C ILE A 64 2.71 9.94 1.79
N VAL A 65 3.59 9.40 0.96
CA VAL A 65 4.41 10.11 -0.02
C VAL A 65 3.87 9.77 -1.40
N LEU A 66 3.57 10.80 -2.19
CA LEU A 66 3.17 10.60 -3.58
C LEU A 66 4.41 10.38 -4.43
N ASP A 67 4.46 9.25 -5.12
CA ASP A 67 5.50 9.00 -6.12
C ASP A 67 5.26 9.91 -7.32
N ARG A 68 6.31 10.60 -7.75
CA ARG A 68 6.28 11.49 -8.93
C ARG A 68 6.42 10.69 -10.23
N PHE A 69 6.83 9.43 -10.14
CA PHE A 69 6.85 8.52 -11.27
C PHE A 69 5.57 7.68 -11.28
N PRO A 70 4.88 7.56 -12.42
CA PRO A 70 3.79 6.61 -12.56
C PRO A 70 4.36 5.25 -12.97
N PRO A 71 4.72 4.39 -12.00
CA PRO A 71 4.37 3.00 -12.14
C PRO A 71 3.46 2.61 -10.98
N SER A 72 2.60 1.68 -11.29
CA SER A 72 1.53 1.15 -10.46
C SER A 72 2.03 0.30 -9.27
N LEU A 73 2.83 0.90 -8.41
CA LEU A 73 3.53 0.27 -7.29
C LEU A 73 3.17 1.03 -6.00
N LEU A 74 2.87 0.28 -4.94
CA LEU A 74 2.69 0.81 -3.60
C LEU A 74 3.83 0.28 -2.73
N TYR A 75 4.66 1.17 -2.18
CA TYR A 75 5.75 0.82 -1.28
C TYR A 75 5.27 0.99 0.16
N PHE A 76 5.67 0.08 1.05
CA PHE A 76 5.28 0.00 2.46
C PHE A 76 6.52 -0.03 3.37
#